data_AF-A0A8J8TSL6-F1
#
_entry.id   AF-A0A8J8TSL6-F1
#
_cell.length_a   1.000
_cell.length_b   1.000
_cell.length_c   1.000
_cell.angle_alpha   90.00
_cell.angle_beta   90.00
_cell.angle_gamma   90.00
#
_symmetry.space_group_name_H-M   'P 1'
#
loop_
_entity.id
_entity.type
_entity.pdbx_description
1 polymer ?
#
loop_
_entity_poly.entity_id
_entity_poly.type
_entity_poly.pdbx_seq_one_letter_code
_entity_poly.pdbx_strand_id
1 'polypeptide(L)' 'MGIVERVLADFDLSDGTDCTIELNKTETIHLHVDNVRIDMTPEELRHFAEVVSQGKENLIEVKELDR' A
#
# COMPACT_ATOMS: atom_id res chain seq x y z
N MET A 1 18.86 4.71 -3.00
CA MET A 1 17.85 4.93 -1.96
C MET A 1 17.92 6.37 -1.50
N GLY A 2 16.79 7.10 -1.49
CA GLY A 2 16.72 8.44 -0.91
C GLY A 2 16.78 8.40 0.62
N ILE A 3 17.03 9.53 1.26
CA ILE A 3 16.99 9.64 2.72
C ILE A 3 15.53 9.54 3.16
N VAL A 4 15.23 8.54 4.00
CA VAL A 4 13.92 8.37 4.64
C VAL A 4 13.64 9.59 5.52
N GLU A 5 12.50 10.22 5.31
CA GLU A 5 12.04 11.34 6.14
C GLU A 5 11.17 10.84 7.28
N ARG A 6 10.22 9.94 6.98
CA ARG A 6 9.26 9.43 7.94
C ARG A 6 8.74 8.05 7.55
N VAL A 7 8.72 7.12 8.49
CA VAL A 7 7.96 5.86 8.36
C VAL A 7 6.48 6.15 8.60
N LEU A 8 5.63 5.75 7.65
CA LEU A 8 4.19 5.94 7.68
C LEU A 8 3.47 4.71 8.25
N ALA A 9 3.97 3.52 7.95
CA ALA A 9 3.47 2.25 8.47
C ALA A 9 4.57 1.20 8.45
N ASP A 10 4.50 0.28 9.40
CA ASP A 10 5.41 -0.87 9.54
C ASP A 10 4.62 -2.02 10.16
N PHE A 11 4.48 -3.14 9.45
CA PHE A 11 3.59 -4.24 9.83
C PHE A 11 3.95 -5.55 9.12
N ASP A 12 3.53 -6.66 9.72
CA ASP A 12 3.75 -8.00 9.17
C ASP A 12 2.46 -8.54 8.55
N LEU A 13 2.59 -9.21 7.41
CA LEU A 13 1.51 -10.02 6.84
C LEU A 13 1.37 -11.34 7.59
N SER A 14 0.24 -12.03 7.38
CA SER A 14 -0.04 -13.30 8.06
C SER A 14 0.93 -14.43 7.72
N ASP A 15 1.65 -14.33 6.61
CA ASP A 15 2.70 -15.26 6.21
C ASP A 15 4.09 -14.89 6.77
N GLY A 16 4.18 -13.81 7.57
CA GLY A 16 5.41 -13.30 8.15
C GLY A 16 6.21 -12.38 7.23
N THR A 17 5.62 -11.92 6.12
CA THR A 17 6.25 -10.93 5.26
C THR A 17 6.21 -9.54 5.88
N ASP A 18 7.38 -8.95 6.09
CA ASP A 18 7.53 -7.58 6.60
C ASP A 18 7.12 -6.57 5.50
N CYS A 19 6.28 -5.60 5.87
CA CYS A 19 5.84 -4.53 5.01
C CYS A 19 6.14 -3.17 5.64
N THR A 20 6.76 -2.28 4.89
CA THR A 20 7.07 -0.93 5.35
C THR A 20 6.62 0.10 4.33
N ILE A 21 5.98 1.17 4.81
CA ILE A 21 5.60 2.34 4.01
C ILE A 21 6.36 3.53 4.56
N GLU A 22 7.10 4.22 3.70
CA GLU A 22 7.91 5.37 4.08
C GLU A 22 7.74 6.54 3.13
N LEU A 23 7.82 7.75 3.67
CA LEU A 23 7.94 9.00 2.93
C LEU A 23 9.41 9.42 2.94
N ASN A 24 9.97 9.70 1.76
CA ASN A 24 11.32 10.22 1.63
C ASN A 24 11.33 11.76 1.51
N LYS A 25 12.52 12.36 1.63
CA LYS A 25 12.71 13.83 1.53
C LYS A 25 12.39 14.45 0.17
N THR A 26 12.20 13.65 -0.86
CA THR A 26 11.81 14.09 -2.20
C THR A 26 10.31 13.90 -2.45
N GLU A 27 9.53 13.81 -1.37
CA GLU A 27 8.07 13.61 -1.39
C GLU A 27 7.61 12.33 -2.12
N THR A 28 8.48 11.33 -2.24
CA THR A 28 8.11 10.01 -2.79
C THR A 28 7.80 9.06 -1.65
N ILE A 29 6.72 8.32 -1.80
CA ILE A 29 6.36 7.18 -0.97
C ILE A 29 7.07 5.95 -1.51
N HIS A 30 7.75 5.19 -0.65
CA HIS A 30 8.14 3.82 -0.97
C HIS A 30 7.25 2.85 -0.20
N LEU A 31 6.66 1.90 -0.91
CA LEU A 31 6.02 0.71 -0.36
C LEU A 31 6.98 -0.47 -0.55
N HIS A 32 7.45 -1.04 0.55
CA HIS A 32 8.32 -2.22 0.58
C HIS A 32 7.51 -3.44 0.99
N VAL A 33 7.61 -4.50 0.21
CA VAL A 33 7.04 -5.82 0.49
C VAL A 33 8.07 -6.85 0.07
N ASP A 34 8.71 -7.50 1.04
CA ASP A 34 9.83 -8.44 0.81
C ASP A 34 10.89 -7.85 -0.15
N ASN A 35 11.06 -8.42 -1.34
CA ASN A 35 12.04 -8.00 -2.34
C ASN A 35 11.48 -7.00 -3.37
N VAL A 36 10.23 -6.54 -3.19
CA VAL A 36 9.56 -5.62 -4.09
C VAL A 36 9.47 -4.24 -3.44
N ARG A 37 9.86 -3.23 -4.21
CA ARG A 37 9.66 -1.83 -3.87
C ARG A 37 8.81 -1.15 -4.94
N ILE A 38 7.77 -0.46 -4.51
CA ILE A 38 6.94 0.37 -5.38
C ILE A 38 7.13 1.82 -4.95
N ASP A 39 7.52 2.66 -5.91
CA ASP A 39 7.71 4.09 -5.70
C ASP A 39 6.50 4.82 -6.26
N MET A 40 5.91 5.70 -5.45
CA MET A 40 4.72 6.46 -5.81
C MET A 40 4.80 7.88 -5.26
N THR A 41 4.17 8.82 -5.93
CA THR A 41 3.80 10.10 -5.34
C THR A 41 2.69 9.91 -4.28
N PRO A 42 2.45 10.88 -3.39
CA PRO A 42 1.37 10.79 -2.42
C PRO A 42 -0.02 10.72 -3.09
N GLU A 43 -0.17 11.33 -4.27
CA GLU A 43 -1.41 11.27 -5.06
C GLU A 43 -1.62 9.88 -5.66
N GLU A 44 -0.59 9.27 -6.24
CA GLU A 44 -0.65 7.89 -6.75
C GLU A 44 -0.95 6.89 -5.64
N LEU A 45 -0.35 7.04 -4.45
CA LEU A 45 -0.67 6.19 -3.30
C LEU A 45 -2.14 6.32 -2.90
N ARG A 46 -2.66 7.56 -2.86
CA ARG A 46 -4.07 7.80 -2.52
C ARG A 46 -4.99 7.13 -3.52
N HIS A 47 -4.72 7.31 -4.81
CA HIS A 47 -5.51 6.68 -5.87
C HIS A 47 -5.42 5.15 -5.81
N PHE A 48 -4.24 4.60 -5.59
CA PHE A 48 -4.05 3.16 -5.38
C PHE A 48 -4.90 2.63 -4.23
N ALA A 49 -4.88 3.30 -3.07
CA ALA A 49 -5.66 2.90 -1.89
C ALA A 49 -7.17 2.96 -2.15
N GLU A 50 -7.64 3.98 -2.88
CA GLU A 50 -9.05 4.11 -3.28
C GLU A 50 -9.48 2.96 -4.19
N VAL A 51 -8.71 2.66 -5.24
CA VAL A 51 -9.01 1.58 -6.20
C VAL A 51 -9.02 0.22 -5.50
N VAL A 52 -8.06 -0.05 -4.62
CA VAL A 52 -8.02 -1.30 -3.83
C VAL A 52 -9.22 -1.42 -2.91
N SER A 53 -9.61 -0.33 -2.25
CA SER A 53 -10.76 -0.30 -1.34
C SER A 53 -12.07 -0.55 -2.10
N GLN A 54 -12.24 0.10 -3.25
CA GLN A 54 -13.42 -0.09 -4.10
C GLN A 54 -13.48 -1.50 -4.69
N GLY A 55 -12.34 -2.05 -5.11
CA GLY A 55 -12.26 -3.44 -5.59
C GLY A 55 -12.69 -4.45 -4.51
N LYS A 56 -12.31 -4.22 -3.26
CA LYS A 56 -12.74 -5.03 -2.11
C LYS A 56 -14.26 -4.96 -1.91
N GLU A 57 -14.85 -3.77 -1.93
CA GLU A 57 -16.30 -3.57 -1.78
C GLU A 57 -17.07 -4.27 -2.90
N ASN A 58 -16.67 -4.06 -4.16
CA ASN A 58 -17.27 -4.73 -5.31
C ASN A 58 -17.22 -6.26 -5.18
N LEU A 59 -16.12 -6.82 -4.68
CA LEU A 59 -15.98 -8.26 -4.47
C LEU A 59 -16.93 -8.78 -3.39
N ILE A 60 -17.16 -8.02 -2.32
CA ILE A 60 -18.11 -8.36 -1.28
C ILE A 60 -19.53 -8.35 -1.84
N GLU A 61 -19.92 -7.29 -2.54
CA GLU A 61 -21.25 -7.16 -3.16
C GLU A 61 -21.55 -8.33 -4.10
N VAL A 62 -20.61 -8.70 -4.97
CA VAL A 62 -20.77 -9.83 -5.90
C VAL A 62 -20.95 -11.15 -5.13
N LYS A 63 -20.18 -11.38 -4.06
CA LYS A 63 -20.29 -12.60 -3.26
C LYS A 63 -21.58 -12.68 -2.45
N GLU A 64 -22.14 -11.55 -2.06
CA GLU A 64 -23.43 -11.49 -1.36
C GLU A 64 -24.61 -11.65 -2.31
N LEU A 65 -24.50 -11.22 -3.56
CA LEU A 65 -25.51 -11.42 -4.60
C LEU A 65 -25.62 -12.89 -5.06
N ASP A 66 -24.53 -13.66 -4.99
CA ASP A 66 -24.48 -15.09 -5.35
C ASP A 66 -24.93 -16.03 -4.20
N ARG A 67 -25.32 -15.51 -3.03
CA ARG A 67 -25.76 -16.27 -1.85
C ARG A 67 -27.28 -16.28 -1.67
#